data_AF-A0A248Y4J9-F1
#
_entry.id   AF-A0A248Y4J9-F1
#
_cell.length_a   1.000
_cell.length_b   1.000
_cell.length_c   1.000
_cell.angle_alpha   90.00
_cell.angle_beta   90.00
_cell.angle_gamma   90.00
#
_symmetry.space_group_name_H-M   'P 1'
#
loop_
_entity.id
_entity.type
_entity.pdbx_description
1 polymer ?
#
loop_
_entity_poly.entity_id
_entity_poly.type
_entity_poly.pdbx_seq_one_letter_code
_entity_poly.pdbx_strand_id
1 'polypeptide(L)'
;LRDAKKDAYWAHHDLFLIAYALWPTGFFRLTLPTQEEQDWFEANYPGWGDHYGTILNEWKARGCEDPDSGFLPIQWFMENNHPIYIDRVSQVPFCPSLCKGASTLRVHEYNGKKHSFSDDW
;
A
#
# COMPACT_ATOMS: atom_id res chain seq x y z
N LEU A 1 -17.54 14.98 4.42
CA LEU A 1 -17.50 14.01 5.55
C LEU A 1 -17.96 12.61 5.18
N ARG A 2 -19.01 12.43 4.35
CA ARG A 2 -19.46 11.08 3.96
C ARG A 2 -18.38 10.31 3.17
N ASP A 3 -17.69 10.99 2.25
CA ASP A 3 -16.66 10.35 1.42
C ASP A 3 -15.43 9.98 2.26
N ALA A 4 -14.92 10.93 3.06
CA ALA A 4 -13.86 10.64 4.04
C ALA A 4 -14.16 9.43 4.96
N LYS A 5 -15.42 9.26 5.41
CA LYS A 5 -15.80 8.10 6.24
C LYS A 5 -15.79 6.78 5.45
N LYS A 6 -16.15 6.78 4.16
CA LYS A 6 -16.09 5.59 3.32
C LYS A 6 -14.64 5.17 3.11
N ASP A 7 -13.76 6.13 2.85
CA ASP A 7 -12.36 5.87 2.51
C ASP A 7 -11.54 5.44 3.72
N ALA A 8 -11.91 5.93 4.93
CA ALA A 8 -11.20 5.65 6.17
C ALA A 8 -11.11 4.17 6.56
N TYR A 9 -12.00 3.31 6.05
CA TYR A 9 -12.07 1.91 6.51
C TYR A 9 -10.82 1.11 6.15
N TRP A 10 -10.34 1.19 4.90
CA TRP A 10 -9.19 0.42 4.42
C TRP A 10 -7.91 1.25 4.21
N ALA A 11 -8.02 2.58 4.15
CA ALA A 11 -6.92 3.47 3.73
C ALA A 11 -5.61 3.28 4.51
N HIS A 12 -5.70 2.96 5.81
CA HIS A 12 -4.51 2.77 6.63
C HIS A 12 -3.80 1.43 6.37
N HIS A 13 -4.53 0.38 6.00
CA HIS A 13 -3.95 -0.90 5.57
C HIS A 13 -3.30 -0.77 4.19
N ASP A 14 -3.98 -0.05 3.28
CA ASP A 14 -3.45 0.29 1.96
C ASP A 14 -2.12 1.04 2.05
N LEU A 15 -2.07 2.04 2.94
CA LEU A 15 -0.85 2.83 3.15
C LEU A 15 0.28 2.00 3.77
N PHE A 16 -0.03 1.07 4.69
CA PHE A 16 0.99 0.21 5.28
C PHE A 16 1.67 -0.71 4.25
N LEU A 17 0.93 -1.26 3.28
CA LEU A 17 1.54 -2.03 2.18
C LEU A 17 2.60 -1.23 1.44
N ILE A 18 2.27 0.02 1.09
CA ILE A 18 3.21 0.91 0.38
C ILE A 18 4.38 1.30 1.28
N ALA A 19 4.12 1.65 2.54
CA ALA A 19 5.15 2.03 3.50
C ALA A 19 6.15 0.89 3.74
N TYR A 20 5.66 -0.34 3.91
CA TYR A 20 6.51 -1.51 4.09
C TYR A 20 7.28 -1.85 2.81
N ALA A 21 6.68 -1.71 1.63
CA ALA A 21 7.40 -1.92 0.37
C ALA A 21 8.54 -0.92 0.13
N LEU A 22 8.39 0.30 0.63
CA LEU A 22 9.37 1.38 0.56
C LEU A 22 10.17 1.54 1.86
N TRP A 23 10.23 0.52 2.73
CA TRP A 23 10.89 0.59 4.03
C TRP A 23 12.33 1.15 4.01
N PRO A 24 13.17 0.95 2.96
CA PRO A 24 14.53 1.51 2.94
C PRO A 24 14.57 3.05 2.85
N THR A 25 13.46 3.70 2.51
CA THR A 25 13.36 5.17 2.43
C THR A 25 13.05 5.82 3.78
N GLY A 26 12.66 5.02 4.78
CA GLY A 26 12.34 5.48 6.12
C GLY A 26 13.57 5.68 7.00
N PHE A 27 13.37 6.28 8.17
CA PHE A 27 14.37 6.45 9.23
C PHE A 27 13.97 5.71 10.52
N PHE A 28 13.10 4.70 10.37
CA PHE A 28 12.58 3.85 11.43
C PHE A 28 12.55 2.39 10.97
N ARG A 29 12.46 1.46 11.91
CA ARG A 29 12.36 0.02 11.63
C ARG A 29 10.90 -0.40 11.57
N LEU A 30 10.56 -1.24 10.59
CA LEU A 30 9.25 -1.84 10.43
C LEU A 30 9.31 -3.34 10.71
N THR A 31 8.15 -3.93 11.05
CA THR A 31 7.98 -5.37 11.26
C THR A 31 6.72 -5.83 10.55
N LEU A 32 6.74 -7.04 9.98
CA LEU A 32 5.50 -7.66 9.53
C LEU A 32 4.62 -8.08 10.71
N PRO A 33 3.28 -8.12 10.53
CA PRO A 33 2.37 -8.66 11.53
C PRO A 33 2.71 -10.11 11.89
N THR A 34 2.78 -10.38 13.18
CA THR A 34 2.83 -11.74 13.76
C THR A 34 1.52 -12.48 13.52
N GLN A 35 1.48 -13.80 13.76
CA GLN A 35 0.25 -14.57 13.58
C GLN A 35 -0.90 -14.06 14.48
N GLU A 36 -0.61 -13.75 15.74
CA GLU A 36 -1.60 -13.18 16.67
C GLU A 36 -2.17 -11.85 16.15
N GLU A 37 -1.31 -10.99 15.59
CA GLU A 37 -1.74 -9.72 14.99
C GLU A 37 -2.54 -9.93 13.69
N GLN A 38 -2.17 -10.92 12.87
CA GLN A 38 -2.94 -11.27 11.67
C GLN A 38 -4.34 -11.78 12.04
N ASP A 39 -4.45 -12.63 13.06
CA ASP A 39 -5.75 -13.13 13.57
C ASP A 39 -6.58 -11.96 14.12
N TRP A 40 -5.95 -11.02 14.82
CA TRP A 40 -6.60 -9.80 15.30
C TRP A 40 -7.07 -8.91 14.14
N PHE A 41 -6.24 -8.71 13.11
CA PHE A 41 -6.64 -7.92 11.94
C PHE A 41 -7.84 -8.54 11.23
N GLU A 42 -7.85 -9.85 11.00
CA GLU A 42 -8.99 -10.52 10.36
C GLU A 42 -10.27 -10.42 11.20
N ALA A 43 -10.16 -10.56 12.53
CA ALA A 43 -11.32 -10.43 13.41
C ALA A 43 -11.94 -9.01 13.40
N ASN A 44 -11.12 -7.97 13.21
CA ASN A 44 -11.58 -6.57 13.24
C ASN A 44 -11.87 -5.99 11.84
N TYR A 45 -11.23 -6.54 10.82
CA TYR A 45 -11.35 -6.15 9.43
C TYR A 45 -11.55 -7.40 8.55
N PRO A 46 -12.73 -8.05 8.61
CA PRO A 46 -12.97 -9.29 7.84
C PRO A 46 -12.63 -9.14 6.35
N GLY A 47 -11.84 -10.08 5.83
CA GLY A 47 -11.24 -10.02 4.49
C GLY A 47 -9.91 -9.26 4.42
N TRP A 48 -9.24 -9.05 5.56
CA TRP A 48 -7.88 -8.53 5.63
C TRP A 48 -6.88 -9.65 5.28
N GLY A 49 -7.08 -10.86 5.80
CA GLY A 49 -6.22 -12.02 5.57
C GLY A 49 -6.17 -12.45 4.10
N ASP A 50 -7.32 -12.48 3.45
CA ASP A 50 -7.46 -12.82 2.01
C ASP A 50 -6.74 -11.83 1.07
N HIS A 51 -6.39 -10.65 1.57
CA HIS A 51 -5.74 -9.61 0.78
C HIS A 51 -4.38 -9.21 1.34
N TYR A 52 -4.35 -8.39 2.40
CA TYR A 52 -3.11 -7.89 2.99
C TYR A 52 -2.29 -9.02 3.62
N GLY A 53 -2.94 -9.91 4.39
CA GLY A 53 -2.25 -11.03 5.03
C GLY A 53 -1.57 -11.93 4.00
N THR A 54 -2.26 -12.27 2.93
CA THR A 54 -1.72 -13.07 1.81
C THR A 54 -0.49 -12.41 1.18
N ILE A 55 -0.55 -11.11 0.87
CA ILE A 55 0.57 -10.35 0.27
C ILE A 55 1.78 -10.29 1.23
N LEU A 56 1.54 -9.92 2.49
CA LEU A 56 2.61 -9.77 3.48
C LEU A 56 3.29 -11.13 3.78
N ASN A 57 2.51 -12.21 3.82
CA ASN A 57 3.05 -13.57 3.98
C ASN A 57 3.85 -14.03 2.76
N GLU A 58 3.46 -13.65 1.54
CA GLU A 58 4.27 -13.90 0.34
C GLU A 58 5.61 -13.15 0.42
N TRP A 59 5.60 -11.87 0.81
CA TRP A 59 6.84 -11.09 0.95
C TRP A 59 7.77 -11.68 2.01
N LYS A 60 7.20 -12.15 3.12
CA LYS A 60 7.95 -12.87 4.16
C LYS A 60 8.59 -14.14 3.60
N ALA A 61 7.83 -14.92 2.83
CA ALA A 61 8.33 -16.15 2.22
C ALA A 61 9.45 -15.90 1.20
N ARG A 62 9.45 -14.73 0.54
CA ARG A 62 10.54 -14.26 -0.33
C ARG A 62 11.73 -13.66 0.44
N GLY A 63 11.68 -13.59 1.76
CA GLY A 63 12.79 -13.13 2.60
C GLY A 63 12.92 -11.62 2.71
N CYS A 64 11.83 -10.84 2.65
CA CYS A 64 11.92 -9.37 2.69
C CYS A 64 12.56 -8.76 3.95
N GLU A 65 12.69 -9.55 5.04
CA GLU A 65 13.37 -9.17 6.28
C GLU A 65 14.81 -9.73 6.37
N ASP A 66 15.20 -10.61 5.42
CA ASP A 66 16.53 -11.20 5.31
C ASP A 66 17.41 -10.34 4.38
N PRO A 67 18.49 -9.72 4.88
CA PRO A 67 19.37 -8.88 4.06
C PRO A 67 20.06 -9.64 2.91
N ASP A 68 20.19 -10.97 3.00
CA ASP A 68 20.85 -11.79 1.98
C ASP A 68 19.88 -12.22 0.86
N SER A 69 18.57 -11.95 1.00
CA SER A 69 17.55 -12.37 0.03
C SER A 69 17.63 -11.64 -1.32
N GLY A 70 18.17 -10.42 -1.34
CA GLY A 70 18.13 -9.55 -2.51
C GLY A 70 16.73 -9.08 -2.91
N PHE A 71 15.72 -9.29 -2.04
CA PHE A 71 14.32 -8.96 -2.31
C PHE A 71 13.87 -7.74 -1.50
N LEU A 72 13.32 -6.74 -2.19
CA LEU A 72 12.58 -5.64 -1.60
C LEU A 72 11.13 -5.69 -2.13
N PRO A 73 10.11 -5.50 -1.28
CA PRO A 73 8.74 -5.64 -1.76
C PRO A 73 8.32 -4.62 -2.82
N ILE A 74 9.02 -3.49 -2.98
CA ILE A 74 8.82 -2.60 -4.14
C ILE A 74 9.03 -3.31 -5.49
N GLN A 75 9.91 -4.32 -5.56
CA GLN A 75 10.09 -5.16 -6.74
C GLN A 75 8.83 -5.98 -7.04
N TRP A 76 8.16 -6.50 -6.00
CA TRP A 76 6.89 -7.22 -6.16
C TRP A 76 5.80 -6.32 -6.78
N PHE A 77 5.71 -5.05 -6.38
CA PHE A 77 4.79 -4.09 -7.02
C PHE A 77 5.10 -3.92 -8.51
N MET A 78 6.38 -3.83 -8.89
CA MET A 78 6.80 -3.70 -10.29
C MET A 78 6.53 -4.97 -11.10
N GLU A 79 6.88 -6.14 -10.55
CA GLU A 79 6.69 -7.46 -11.17
C GLU A 79 5.20 -7.76 -11.43
N ASN A 80 4.32 -7.37 -10.50
CA ASN A 80 2.87 -7.62 -10.59
C ASN A 80 2.09 -6.47 -11.23
N ASN A 81 2.78 -5.49 -11.83
CA ASN A 81 2.17 -4.36 -12.53
C ASN A 81 1.19 -3.55 -11.64
N HIS A 82 1.61 -3.29 -10.40
CA HIS A 82 0.93 -2.45 -9.43
C HIS A 82 1.66 -1.10 -9.26
N PRO A 83 1.46 -0.12 -10.18
CA PRO A 83 2.15 1.16 -10.09
C PRO A 83 1.68 1.96 -8.87
N ILE A 84 2.66 2.44 -8.09
CA ILE A 84 2.44 3.41 -7.00
C ILE A 84 2.53 4.82 -7.57
N TYR A 85 1.51 5.63 -7.31
CA TYR A 85 1.44 7.04 -7.66
C TYR A 85 1.57 7.90 -6.40
N ILE A 86 1.96 9.16 -6.60
CA ILE A 86 1.95 10.18 -5.55
C ILE A 86 0.91 11.22 -5.95
N ASP A 87 -0.04 11.51 -5.07
CA ASP A 87 -1.01 12.57 -5.33
C ASP A 87 -0.29 13.93 -5.39
N ARG A 88 -0.62 14.72 -6.43
CA ARG A 88 -0.03 16.03 -6.66
C ARG A 88 -0.37 17.01 -5.54
N VAL A 89 -1.51 16.86 -4.87
CA VAL A 89 -2.00 17.81 -3.87
C VAL A 89 -1.56 17.41 -2.46
N SER A 90 -2.02 16.28 -1.95
CA SER A 90 -1.81 15.80 -0.59
C SER A 90 -0.45 15.15 -0.34
N GLN A 91 0.25 14.72 -1.40
CA GLN A 91 1.48 13.91 -1.35
C GLN A 91 1.30 12.51 -0.77
N VAL A 92 0.06 12.06 -0.51
CA VAL A 92 -0.19 10.70 -0.04
C VAL A 92 0.10 9.73 -1.19
N PRO A 93 0.89 8.66 -0.97
CA PRO A 93 1.09 7.63 -1.97
C PRO A 93 -0.16 6.75 -2.08
N PHE A 94 -0.47 6.29 -3.29
CA PHE A 94 -1.64 5.42 -3.54
C PHE A 94 -1.37 4.43 -4.68
N CYS A 95 -2.02 3.27 -4.63
CA CYS A 95 -1.91 2.21 -5.65
C CYS A 95 -3.30 1.75 -6.11
N PRO A 96 -3.86 2.34 -7.19
CA PRO A 96 -5.25 2.14 -7.59
C PRO A 96 -5.58 0.69 -8.00
N SER A 97 -4.58 -0.09 -8.40
CA SER A 97 -4.75 -1.48 -8.83
C SER A 97 -4.75 -2.50 -7.67
N LEU A 98 -4.39 -2.08 -6.46
CA LEU A 98 -4.19 -2.98 -5.32
C LEU A 98 -4.98 -2.55 -4.07
N CYS A 99 -5.03 -1.26 -3.76
CA CYS A 99 -5.66 -0.73 -2.56
C CYS A 99 -7.18 -1.01 -2.52
N LYS A 100 -7.71 -1.40 -1.35
CA LYS A 100 -9.15 -1.66 -1.15
C LYS A 100 -9.96 -0.39 -0.88
N GLY A 101 -9.32 0.64 -0.33
CA GLY A 101 -9.90 1.96 -0.13
C GLY A 101 -10.03 2.75 -1.43
N ALA A 102 -10.69 3.92 -1.37
CA ALA A 102 -10.81 4.78 -2.53
C ALA A 102 -9.43 5.27 -2.98
N SER A 103 -9.11 5.00 -4.24
CA SER A 103 -7.84 5.33 -4.88
C SER A 103 -8.09 5.65 -6.34
N THR A 104 -8.91 6.67 -6.61
CA THR A 104 -9.32 7.00 -7.98
C THR A 104 -8.18 7.72 -8.68
N LEU A 105 -7.52 7.06 -9.63
CA LEU A 105 -6.46 7.66 -10.42
C LEU A 105 -7.04 8.59 -11.50
N ARG A 106 -6.74 9.88 -11.41
CA ARG A 106 -6.83 10.83 -12.53
C ARG A 106 -5.43 11.30 -12.90
N VAL A 107 -5.07 11.23 -14.18
CA VAL A 107 -3.80 11.76 -14.70
C VAL A 107 -4.10 12.82 -15.73
N HIS A 108 -3.69 14.05 -15.46
CA HIS A 108 -3.80 15.17 -16.41
C HIS A 108 -2.42 15.62 -16.85
N GLU A 109 -2.31 16.01 -18.12
CA GLU A 109 -1.14 16.72 -18.64
C GLU A 109 -1.48 18.19 -18.80
N TYR A 110 -0.69 19.07 -18.19
CA TYR A 110 -0.82 20.51 -18.31
C TYR A 110 0.55 21.12 -18.57
N ASN A 111 0.65 21.90 -19.66
CA ASN A 111 1.90 22.54 -20.07
C ASN A 111 3.10 21.56 -20.15
N GLY A 112 2.89 20.37 -20.73
CA GLY A 112 3.92 19.34 -20.88
C GLY A 112 4.32 18.60 -19.59
N LYS A 113 3.60 18.81 -18.48
CA LYS A 113 3.83 18.12 -17.20
C LYS A 113 2.63 17.25 -16.82
N LYS A 114 2.90 16.02 -16.38
CA LYS A 114 1.88 15.10 -15.86
C LYS A 114 1.67 15.28 -14.35
N HIS A 115 0.41 15.19 -13.94
CA HIS A 115 -0.05 15.30 -12.55
C HIS A 115 -1.02 14.16 -12.26
N SER A 116 -0.76 13.40 -11.20
CA SER A 116 -1.62 12.34 -10.67
C SER A 116 -2.45 12.86 -9.50
N PHE A 117 -3.72 12.47 -9.44
CA PHE A 117 -4.67 12.82 -8.38
C PHE A 117 -5.37 11.56 -7.85
N SER A 118 -5.72 11.54 -6.56
CA SER A 118 -6.32 10.40 -5.86
C SER A 118 -7.83 10.52 -5.58
N ASP A 119 -8.35 11.75 -5.53
CA ASP A 119 -9.76 12.04 -5.19
C ASP A 119 -10.25 13.35 -5.85
N ASP A 120 -11.55 13.62 -5.72
CA ASP A 120 -12.23 14.74 -6.39
C ASP A 120 -12.03 16.10 -5.70
N TRP A 121 -11.38 16.14 -4.53
CA TRP A 121 -11.32 17.32 -3.65
C TRP A 121 -9.98 18.05 -3.69
#